data_AF-A0AAQ4DCS7-F1
#
_entry.id   AF-A0AAQ4DCS7-F1
#
_cell.length_a   1.000
_cell.length_b   1.000
_cell.length_c   1.000
_cell.angle_alpha   90.00
_cell.angle_beta   90.00
_cell.angle_gamma   90.00
#
_symmetry.space_group_name_H-M   'P 1'
#
loop_
_entity.id
_entity.type
_entity.pdbx_description
1 polymer ?
#
loop_
_entity_poly.entity_id
_entity_poly.type
_entity_poly.pdbx_seq_one_letter_code
_entity_poly.pdbx_strand_id
1 'polypeptide(L)'
;MRSPMDRLDTMDALSSVLRTKLALRLRNGFDIAFVQSLLESVNQILTRKTVGFTSESRKVSLLAAKAGEMVLSLSAFVDTALAGFRLSDLKEVALSASENIVLNLRRKQLKEQPVLLYTNDSQITAVRLADDYPPGSVRAVLVLRGLGSLLDNDAVFLHSDLLIVSFLPQAGAANLSSHFEVTMNHRQ
;
A
#
# COMPACT_ATOMS: atom_id res chain seq x y z
N MET A 1 -24.72 -15.86 -2.52
CA MET A 1 -23.70 -15.95 -1.45
C MET A 1 -22.36 -16.20 -2.13
N ARG A 2 -21.31 -15.38 -1.87
CA ARG A 2 -19.95 -15.66 -2.40
C ARG A 2 -19.18 -16.44 -1.35
N SER A 3 -18.68 -17.62 -1.72
CA SER A 3 -18.05 -18.58 -0.82
C SER A 3 -16.68 -18.09 -0.32
N PRO A 4 -16.14 -18.65 0.79
CA PRO A 4 -14.76 -18.40 1.20
C PRO A 4 -13.72 -18.75 0.13
N MET A 5 -14.01 -19.74 -0.73
CA MET A 5 -13.14 -20.08 -1.86
C MET A 5 -13.17 -18.98 -2.93
N ASP A 6 -14.34 -18.40 -3.22
CA ASP A 6 -14.44 -17.29 -4.16
C ASP A 6 -13.58 -16.11 -3.71
N ARG A 7 -13.46 -15.89 -2.38
CA ARG A 7 -12.58 -14.86 -1.82
C ARG A 7 -11.11 -15.19 -2.11
N LEU A 8 -10.67 -16.42 -1.86
CA LEU A 8 -9.30 -16.87 -2.14
C LEU A 8 -8.97 -16.76 -3.64
N ASP A 9 -9.87 -17.23 -4.50
CA ASP A 9 -9.71 -17.14 -5.95
C ASP A 9 -9.63 -15.68 -6.42
N THR A 10 -10.45 -14.80 -5.84
CA THR A 10 -10.38 -13.36 -6.15
C THR A 10 -9.08 -12.74 -5.64
N MET A 11 -8.57 -13.16 -4.47
CA MET A 11 -7.27 -12.73 -3.96
C MET A 11 -6.13 -13.17 -4.89
N ASP A 12 -6.18 -14.39 -5.41
CA ASP A 12 -5.18 -14.90 -6.36
C ASP A 12 -5.23 -14.16 -7.70
N ALA A 13 -6.44 -13.93 -8.22
CA ALA A 13 -6.64 -13.16 -9.44
C ALA A 13 -6.14 -11.72 -9.30
N LEU A 14 -6.50 -11.01 -8.22
CA LEU A 14 -5.99 -9.66 -7.97
C LEU A 14 -4.48 -9.66 -7.75
N SER A 15 -3.93 -10.62 -7.01
CA SER A 15 -2.48 -10.72 -6.79
C SER A 15 -1.72 -10.95 -8.11
N SER A 16 -2.31 -11.66 -9.07
CA SER A 16 -1.76 -11.79 -10.43
C SER A 16 -1.77 -10.46 -11.19
N VAL A 17 -2.89 -9.73 -11.15
CA VAL A 17 -3.02 -8.41 -11.77
C VAL A 17 -2.01 -7.41 -11.17
N LEU A 18 -1.89 -7.35 -9.85
CA LEU A 18 -0.98 -6.46 -9.13
C LEU A 18 0.50 -6.74 -9.46
N ARG A 19 0.86 -8.01 -9.70
CA ARG A 19 2.21 -8.42 -10.09
C ARG A 19 2.50 -8.25 -11.58
N THR A 20 1.48 -7.96 -12.39
CA THR A 20 1.66 -7.75 -13.82
C THR A 20 2.42 -6.44 -14.06
N LYS A 21 3.48 -6.49 -14.86
CA LYS A 21 4.25 -5.29 -15.24
C LYS A 21 3.42 -4.43 -16.19
N LEU A 22 2.69 -3.47 -15.64
CA LEU A 22 1.90 -2.51 -16.40
C LEU A 22 2.73 -1.28 -16.75
N ALA A 23 2.60 -0.81 -17.99
CA ALA A 23 3.23 0.43 -18.44
C ALA A 23 2.38 1.64 -18.02
N LEU A 24 2.32 1.92 -16.70
CA LEU A 24 1.66 3.11 -16.16
C LEU A 24 2.53 4.33 -16.40
N ARG A 25 1.97 5.42 -16.93
CA ARG A 25 2.68 6.70 -17.07
C ARG A 25 2.18 7.74 -16.08
N LEU A 26 0.97 7.55 -15.51
CA LEU A 26 0.34 8.45 -14.54
C LEU A 26 0.34 9.91 -14.99
N ARG A 27 0.24 10.13 -16.30
CA ARG A 27 0.19 11.47 -16.93
C ARG A 27 -1.23 11.93 -17.21
N ASN A 28 -2.18 11.00 -17.28
CA ASN A 28 -3.58 11.24 -17.63
C ASN A 28 -4.50 10.74 -16.51
N GLY A 29 -5.74 11.23 -16.51
CA GLY A 29 -6.75 10.79 -15.54
C GLY A 29 -7.09 9.30 -15.64
N PHE A 30 -6.84 8.66 -16.79
CA PHE A 30 -7.11 7.24 -17.00
C PHE A 30 -6.22 6.35 -16.14
N ASP A 31 -4.89 6.52 -16.21
CA ASP A 31 -3.95 5.71 -15.42
C ASP A 31 -4.21 5.89 -13.92
N ILE A 32 -4.51 7.12 -13.50
CA ILE A 32 -4.84 7.45 -12.11
C ILE A 32 -6.13 6.76 -11.67
N ALA A 33 -7.18 6.82 -12.48
CA ALA A 33 -8.46 6.16 -12.21
C ALA A 33 -8.31 4.63 -12.17
N PHE A 34 -7.45 4.07 -13.02
CA PHE A 34 -7.14 2.65 -13.01
C PHE A 34 -6.45 2.23 -11.70
N VAL A 35 -5.42 2.96 -11.27
CA VAL A 35 -4.75 2.70 -9.97
C VAL A 35 -5.74 2.82 -8.81
N GLN A 36 -6.56 3.86 -8.80
CA GLN A 36 -7.61 4.06 -7.81
C GLN A 36 -8.58 2.86 -7.76
N SER A 37 -9.06 2.40 -8.92
CA SER A 37 -9.99 1.27 -9.03
C SER A 37 -9.37 -0.06 -8.53
N LEU A 38 -8.07 -0.26 -8.77
CA LEU A 38 -7.35 -1.42 -8.23
C LEU A 38 -7.24 -1.34 -6.70
N LEU A 39 -6.87 -0.18 -6.16
CA LEU A 39 -6.81 0.01 -4.70
C LEU A 39 -8.18 -0.21 -4.05
N GLU A 40 -9.26 0.25 -4.68
CA GLU A 40 -10.64 0.01 -4.22
C GLU A 40 -11.00 -1.48 -4.23
N SER A 41 -10.63 -2.20 -5.29
CA SER A 41 -10.84 -3.64 -5.39
C SER A 41 -10.11 -4.39 -4.27
N VAL A 42 -8.87 -4.00 -3.98
CA VAL A 42 -8.08 -4.58 -2.90
C VAL A 42 -8.68 -4.26 -1.53
N ASN A 43 -9.11 -3.01 -1.30
CA ASN A 43 -9.80 -2.61 -0.09
C ASN A 43 -11.07 -3.45 0.13
N GLN A 44 -11.89 -3.65 -0.91
CA GLN A 44 -13.09 -4.47 -0.80
C GLN A 44 -12.78 -5.93 -0.41
N ILE A 45 -11.68 -6.51 -0.89
CA ILE A 45 -11.32 -7.89 -0.56
C ILE A 45 -10.73 -8.00 0.84
N LEU A 46 -9.91 -7.04 1.25
CA LEU A 46 -9.25 -7.04 2.57
C LEU A 46 -10.23 -6.73 3.70
N THR A 47 -11.18 -5.82 3.49
CA THR A 47 -12.08 -5.34 4.56
C THR A 47 -13.43 -6.06 4.62
N ARG A 48 -13.68 -7.02 3.71
CA ARG A 48 -14.89 -7.86 3.74
C ARG A 48 -14.95 -8.70 5.02
N LYS A 49 -15.84 -8.31 5.94
CA LYS A 49 -16.10 -8.95 7.25
C LYS A 49 -16.78 -10.33 7.18
N THR A 50 -17.33 -10.75 6.04
CA THR A 50 -18.49 -11.66 6.05
C THR A 50 -18.24 -13.13 5.66
N VAL A 51 -16.99 -13.57 5.48
CA VAL A 51 -16.74 -14.93 4.97
C VAL A 51 -15.65 -15.62 5.78
N GLY A 52 -16.03 -16.11 6.95
CA GLY A 52 -15.21 -16.98 7.80
C GLY A 52 -15.39 -18.45 7.41
N PHE A 53 -14.34 -19.25 7.62
CA PHE A 53 -14.42 -20.70 7.47
C PHE A 53 -14.90 -21.35 8.76
N THR A 54 -15.84 -22.29 8.68
CA THR A 54 -16.39 -23.02 9.83
C THR A 54 -15.44 -24.06 10.45
N SER A 55 -14.25 -24.27 9.88
CA SER A 55 -13.20 -25.16 10.43
C SER A 55 -11.91 -24.36 10.62
N GLU A 56 -11.56 -24.07 11.88
CA GLU A 56 -11.02 -22.76 12.24
C GLU A 56 -9.50 -22.56 12.13
N SER A 57 -8.63 -23.58 12.24
CA SER A 57 -7.17 -23.29 12.24
C SER A 57 -6.55 -23.22 10.84
N ARG A 58 -6.55 -24.35 10.08
CA ARG A 58 -5.83 -24.44 8.79
C ARG A 58 -6.34 -23.46 7.72
N LYS A 59 -7.62 -23.11 7.73
CA LYS A 59 -8.22 -22.24 6.72
C LYS A 59 -8.08 -20.75 7.06
N VAL A 60 -8.00 -20.42 8.36
CA VAL A 60 -7.55 -19.10 8.81
C VAL A 60 -6.08 -18.90 8.45
N SER A 61 -5.22 -19.90 8.64
CA SER A 61 -3.82 -19.85 8.19
C SER A 61 -3.71 -19.63 6.67
N LEU A 62 -4.59 -20.25 5.87
CA LEU A 62 -4.62 -20.04 4.42
C LEU A 62 -5.04 -18.61 4.04
N LEU A 63 -6.07 -18.06 4.67
CA LEU A 63 -6.46 -16.66 4.46
C LEU A 63 -5.35 -15.69 4.86
N ALA A 64 -4.69 -15.94 5.99
CA ALA A 64 -3.56 -15.13 6.44
C ALA A 64 -2.39 -15.19 5.45
N ALA A 65 -2.04 -16.39 4.97
CA ALA A 65 -1.01 -16.57 3.95
C ALA A 65 -1.37 -15.80 2.67
N LYS A 66 -2.62 -15.89 2.20
CA LYS A 66 -3.08 -15.16 1.01
C LYS A 66 -3.15 -13.65 1.22
N ALA A 67 -3.52 -13.18 2.41
CA ALA A 67 -3.47 -11.77 2.74
C ALA A 67 -2.02 -11.26 2.69
N GLY A 68 -1.07 -12.04 3.22
CA GLY A 68 0.36 -11.75 3.11
C GLY A 68 0.85 -11.70 1.66
N GLU A 69 0.49 -12.69 0.82
CA GLU A 69 0.81 -12.69 -0.62
C GLU A 69 0.25 -11.45 -1.34
N MET A 70 -0.96 -11.01 -0.97
CA MET A 70 -1.57 -9.83 -1.56
C MET A 70 -0.87 -8.53 -1.11
N VAL A 71 -0.41 -8.45 0.15
CA VAL A 71 0.43 -7.33 0.63
C VAL A 71 1.74 -7.27 -0.14
N LEU A 72 2.40 -8.40 -0.38
CA LEU A 72 3.62 -8.46 -1.20
C LEU A 72 3.34 -8.05 -2.66
N SER A 73 2.19 -8.48 -3.20
CA SER A 73 1.76 -8.10 -4.56
C SER A 73 1.46 -6.60 -4.65
N LEU A 74 0.87 -6.00 -3.61
CA LEU A 74 0.70 -4.55 -3.49
C LEU A 74 2.05 -3.83 -3.47
N SER A 75 3.07 -4.38 -2.79
CA SER A 75 4.41 -3.79 -2.81
C SER A 75 4.98 -3.70 -4.22
N ALA A 76 4.90 -4.79 -4.99
CA ALA A 76 5.35 -4.81 -6.39
C ALA A 76 4.55 -3.84 -7.28
N PHE A 77 3.25 -3.71 -7.02
CA PHE A 77 2.40 -2.74 -7.71
C PHE A 77 2.78 -1.29 -7.36
N VAL A 78 3.08 -1.00 -6.11
CA VAL A 78 3.55 0.33 -5.65
C VAL A 78 4.85 0.70 -6.37
N ASP A 79 5.79 -0.23 -6.53
CA ASP A 79 7.01 0.00 -7.31
C ASP A 79 6.72 0.31 -8.77
N THR A 80 5.75 -0.40 -9.37
CA THR A 80 5.30 -0.17 -10.75
C THR A 80 4.66 1.21 -10.91
N ALA A 81 3.77 1.60 -9.99
CA ALA A 81 3.16 2.92 -9.96
C ALA A 81 4.21 4.02 -9.77
N LEU A 82 5.21 3.80 -8.89
CA LEU A 82 6.28 4.75 -8.64
C LEU A 82 7.20 4.93 -9.87
N ALA A 83 7.52 3.84 -10.56
CA ALA A 83 8.27 3.89 -11.81
C ALA A 83 7.53 4.67 -12.90
N GLY A 84 6.20 4.49 -12.99
CA GLY A 84 5.35 5.28 -13.87
C GLY A 84 5.32 6.77 -13.49
N PHE A 85 5.11 7.05 -12.21
CA PHE A 85 5.07 8.41 -11.67
C PHE A 85 6.37 9.18 -11.90
N ARG A 86 7.52 8.50 -11.83
CA ARG A 86 8.84 9.09 -12.15
C ARG A 86 8.88 9.74 -13.54
N LEU A 87 8.16 9.16 -14.51
CA LEU A 87 8.05 9.65 -15.88
C LEU A 87 6.97 10.72 -16.05
N SER A 88 6.17 11.01 -15.02
CA SER A 88 5.17 12.06 -15.05
C SER A 88 5.74 13.41 -14.61
N ASP A 89 5.10 14.49 -15.06
CA ASP A 89 5.42 15.86 -14.66
C ASP A 89 4.66 16.29 -13.39
N LEU A 90 3.88 15.37 -12.79
CA LEU A 90 3.11 15.63 -11.58
C LEU A 90 4.05 15.74 -10.37
N LYS A 91 3.71 16.67 -9.47
CA LYS A 91 4.44 16.85 -8.20
C LYS A 91 4.00 15.85 -7.14
N GLU A 92 2.71 15.56 -7.12
CA GLU A 92 2.06 14.68 -6.15
C GLU A 92 0.82 14.02 -6.75
N VAL A 93 0.58 12.77 -6.38
CA VAL A 93 -0.67 12.04 -6.63
C VAL A 93 -1.06 11.37 -5.31
N ALA A 94 -2.23 11.72 -4.79
CA ALA A 94 -2.79 11.11 -3.59
C ALA A 94 -4.07 10.35 -3.96
N LEU A 95 -4.11 9.06 -3.67
CA LEU A 95 -5.21 8.15 -3.96
C LEU A 95 -5.67 7.51 -2.66
N SER A 96 -6.98 7.50 -2.43
CA SER A 96 -7.58 6.94 -1.22
C SER A 96 -8.68 5.97 -1.61
N ALA A 97 -8.41 4.70 -1.39
CA ALA A 97 -9.40 3.64 -1.50
C ALA A 97 -10.00 3.42 -0.11
N SER A 98 -10.99 4.25 0.23
CA SER A 98 -11.60 4.33 1.55
C SER A 98 -10.62 4.79 2.65
N GLU A 99 -11.05 4.68 3.91
CA GLU A 99 -10.27 4.98 5.11
C GLU A 99 -9.13 3.96 5.38
N ASN A 100 -9.13 2.82 4.68
CA ASN A 100 -8.25 1.69 4.96
C ASN A 100 -7.05 1.58 4.03
N ILE A 101 -7.10 2.13 2.81
CA ILE A 101 -6.00 2.06 1.85
C ILE A 101 -5.74 3.44 1.29
N VAL A 102 -4.51 3.95 1.47
CA VAL A 102 -4.13 5.26 0.93
C VAL A 102 -2.75 5.19 0.30
N LEU A 103 -2.61 5.64 -0.94
CA LEU A 103 -1.36 5.71 -1.68
C LEU A 103 -1.01 7.17 -1.96
N ASN A 104 0.17 7.60 -1.55
CA ASN A 104 0.74 8.90 -1.93
C ASN A 104 2.03 8.71 -2.72
N LEU A 105 2.07 9.30 -3.91
CA LEU A 105 3.24 9.39 -4.77
C LEU A 105 3.69 10.84 -4.79
N ARG A 106 4.96 11.10 -4.51
CA ARG A 106 5.45 12.48 -4.41
C ARG A 106 6.87 12.62 -4.94
N ARG A 107 7.13 13.74 -5.61
CA ARG A 107 8.47 14.17 -6.05
C ARG A 107 9.05 15.17 -5.05
N LYS A 108 10.25 14.91 -4.55
CA LYS A 108 10.91 15.82 -3.60
C LYS A 108 11.32 17.14 -4.25
N GLN A 109 11.01 18.22 -3.56
CA GLN A 109 11.44 19.58 -3.86
C GLN A 109 12.59 20.00 -2.93
N LEU A 110 13.36 21.03 -3.33
CA LEU A 110 14.58 21.51 -2.64
C LEU A 110 14.42 21.95 -1.18
N LYS A 111 13.19 22.18 -0.68
CA LYS A 111 12.92 22.76 0.65
C LYS A 111 11.62 22.23 1.28
N GLU A 112 11.34 20.95 1.19
CA GLU A 112 10.13 20.38 1.79
C GLU A 112 10.48 19.41 2.92
N GLN A 113 9.99 19.63 4.13
CA GLN A 113 9.90 18.56 5.12
C GLN A 113 8.71 17.68 4.74
N PRO A 114 8.92 16.42 4.33
CA PRO A 114 7.84 15.61 3.85
C PRO A 114 7.13 14.92 5.03
N VAL A 115 6.27 15.65 5.73
CA VAL A 115 5.34 15.04 6.70
C VAL A 115 4.13 14.52 5.93
N LEU A 116 4.03 13.20 5.76
CA LEU A 116 2.76 12.58 5.37
C LEU A 116 1.96 12.32 6.64
N LEU A 117 0.97 13.18 6.87
CA LEU A 117 -0.02 13.00 7.93
C LEU A 117 -1.23 12.33 7.32
N TYR A 118 -1.47 11.07 7.68
CA TYR A 118 -2.75 10.42 7.43
C TYR A 118 -3.58 10.48 8.70
N THR A 119 -4.53 11.41 8.72
CA THR A 119 -5.50 11.56 9.80
C THR A 119 -6.83 10.97 9.38
N ASN A 120 -7.38 10.03 10.15
CA ASN A 120 -8.83 9.90 10.24
C ASN A 120 -9.26 10.43 11.62
N ASP A 121 -10.56 10.65 11.84
CA ASP A 121 -11.13 11.25 13.05
C ASP A 121 -10.84 10.46 14.35
N SER A 122 -10.14 9.33 14.29
CA SER A 122 -9.83 8.47 15.45
C SER A 122 -8.37 8.02 15.58
N GLN A 123 -7.55 8.04 14.52
CA GLN A 123 -6.17 7.54 14.51
C GLN A 123 -5.30 8.30 13.49
N ILE A 124 -4.11 8.73 13.93
CA ILE A 124 -3.10 9.40 13.09
C ILE A 124 -1.98 8.40 12.80
N THR A 125 -1.78 8.06 11.52
CA THR A 125 -0.56 7.39 11.07
C THR A 125 0.35 8.47 10.49
N ALA A 126 1.36 8.89 11.26
CA ALA A 126 2.26 9.96 10.86
C ALA A 126 3.58 9.37 10.36
N VAL A 127 3.80 9.44 9.05
CA VAL A 127 5.05 9.01 8.44
C VAL A 127 5.92 10.23 8.22
N ARG A 128 6.96 10.38 9.05
CA ARG A 128 7.94 11.46 8.96
C ARG A 128 9.21 10.95 8.29
N LEU A 129 9.29 11.11 6.98
CA LEU A 129 10.52 10.72 6.31
C LEU A 129 11.57 11.79 6.59
N ALA A 130 12.73 11.40 7.15
CA ALA A 130 13.84 12.32 7.31
C ALA A 130 14.32 12.72 5.91
N ASP A 131 14.53 14.01 5.70
CA ASP A 131 14.64 14.60 4.37
C ASP A 131 16.08 14.53 3.82
N ASP A 132 16.73 13.37 3.93
CA ASP A 132 18.13 13.16 3.52
C ASP A 132 18.31 12.72 2.05
N TYR A 133 17.21 12.47 1.34
CA TYR A 133 17.25 12.02 -0.05
C TYR A 133 17.34 13.18 -1.07
N PRO A 134 17.92 13.02 -2.27
CA PRO A 134 18.18 14.17 -3.14
C PRO A 134 16.90 14.74 -3.80
N PRO A 135 16.85 16.05 -4.09
CA PRO A 135 15.78 16.66 -4.88
C PRO A 135 15.56 15.94 -6.21
N GLY A 136 14.32 15.95 -6.71
CA GLY A 136 13.97 15.28 -7.96
C GLY A 136 13.73 13.76 -7.85
N SER A 137 14.10 13.15 -6.72
CA SER A 137 13.71 11.78 -6.38
C SER A 137 12.20 11.67 -6.18
N VAL A 138 11.66 10.47 -6.37
CA VAL A 138 10.25 10.17 -6.16
C VAL A 138 10.09 9.10 -5.08
N ARG A 139 9.02 9.22 -4.29
CA ARG A 139 8.64 8.23 -3.28
C ARG A 139 7.19 7.80 -3.44
N ALA A 140 6.91 6.60 -2.96
CA ALA A 140 5.57 6.10 -2.74
C ALA A 140 5.39 5.73 -1.27
N VAL A 141 4.25 6.06 -0.70
CA VAL A 141 3.84 5.61 0.63
C VAL A 141 2.42 5.07 0.53
N LEU A 142 2.29 3.75 0.72
CA LEU A 142 1.01 3.07 0.85
C LEU A 142 0.75 2.77 2.32
N VAL A 143 -0.41 3.18 2.82
CA VAL A 143 -0.93 2.82 4.15
C VAL A 143 -2.03 1.80 3.97
N LEU A 144 -1.97 0.71 4.74
CA LEU A 144 -2.99 -0.31 4.83
C LEU A 144 -3.45 -0.45 6.28
N ARG A 145 -4.75 -0.27 6.53
CA ARG A 145 -5.36 -0.37 7.86
C ARG A 145 -6.23 -1.60 7.99
N GLY A 146 -6.39 -2.07 9.23
CA GLY A 146 -7.34 -3.13 9.56
C GLY A 146 -6.94 -4.54 9.10
N LEU A 147 -5.67 -4.74 8.73
CA LEU A 147 -5.17 -6.05 8.30
C LEU A 147 -5.09 -7.09 9.42
N GLY A 148 -5.09 -6.67 10.70
CA GLY A 148 -5.08 -7.60 11.83
C GLY A 148 -6.20 -8.64 11.75
N SER A 149 -7.41 -8.23 11.32
CA SER A 149 -8.53 -9.16 11.11
C SER A 149 -8.28 -10.31 10.12
N LEU A 150 -7.21 -10.24 9.31
CA LEU A 150 -6.81 -11.28 8.36
C LEU A 150 -5.44 -11.91 8.66
N LEU A 151 -4.53 -11.14 9.26
CA LEU A 151 -3.16 -11.59 9.52
C LEU A 151 -2.97 -12.12 10.94
N ASP A 152 -3.87 -11.76 11.86
CA ASP A 152 -3.85 -12.25 13.23
C ASP A 152 -4.08 -13.76 13.24
N ASN A 153 -3.26 -14.45 14.02
CA ASN A 153 -3.40 -15.86 14.31
C ASN A 153 -3.01 -16.11 15.77
N ASP A 154 -3.18 -17.36 16.23
CA ASP A 154 -2.95 -17.74 17.62
C ASP A 154 -1.52 -17.42 18.15
N ALA A 155 -0.55 -17.18 17.26
CA ALA A 155 0.84 -16.91 17.60
C ALA A 155 1.32 -15.47 17.27
N VAL A 156 0.65 -14.74 16.38
CA VAL A 156 1.08 -13.43 15.89
C VAL A 156 -0.12 -12.50 15.77
N PHE A 157 -0.02 -11.34 16.42
CA PHE A 157 -1.02 -10.27 16.35
C PHE A 157 -0.41 -9.00 15.75
N LEU A 158 -1.12 -8.39 14.80
CA LEU A 158 -0.76 -7.14 14.17
C LEU A 158 -1.44 -5.97 14.88
N HIS A 159 -0.71 -5.33 15.80
CA HIS A 159 -1.19 -4.20 16.60
C HIS A 159 -1.03 -2.82 15.94
N SER A 160 -0.59 -2.78 14.68
CA SER A 160 -0.32 -1.56 13.92
C SER A 160 -0.97 -1.60 12.54
N ASP A 161 -1.10 -0.43 11.91
CA ASP A 161 -1.28 -0.39 10.45
C ASP A 161 -0.03 -0.96 9.74
N LEU A 162 -0.14 -1.23 8.45
CA LEU A 162 0.98 -1.63 7.60
C LEU A 162 1.35 -0.48 6.66
N LEU A 163 2.65 -0.22 6.55
CA LEU A 163 3.21 0.80 5.66
C LEU A 163 4.12 0.15 4.63
N ILE A 164 3.89 0.48 3.36
CA ILE A 164 4.82 0.17 2.27
C ILE A 164 5.41 1.49 1.79
N VAL A 165 6.73 1.62 1.94
CA VAL A 165 7.48 2.79 1.46
C VAL A 165 8.39 2.33 0.34
N SER A 166 8.28 2.97 -0.82
CA SER A 166 9.18 2.76 -1.95
C SER A 166 9.80 4.08 -2.37
N PHE A 167 11.04 4.00 -2.85
CA PHE A 167 11.86 5.16 -3.17
C PHE A 167 12.63 4.91 -4.46
N LEU A 168 12.57 5.87 -5.38
CA LEU A 168 13.42 5.91 -6.55
C LEU A 168 14.24 7.20 -6.56
N PRO A 169 15.57 7.11 -6.50
CA PRO A 169 16.41 8.29 -6.59
C PRO A 169 16.41 8.88 -8.00
N GLN A 170 16.89 10.11 -8.11
CA GLN A 170 17.16 10.72 -9.41
C GLN A 170 18.13 9.85 -10.23
N ALA A 171 17.96 9.85 -11.57
CA ALA A 171 18.85 9.11 -12.45
C ALA A 171 20.31 9.55 -12.24
N GLY A 172 21.21 8.57 -12.04
CA GLY A 172 22.64 8.84 -11.86
C GLY A 172 23.07 9.13 -10.42
N ALA A 173 22.16 9.14 -9.44
CA ALA A 173 22.55 9.19 -8.03
C ALA A 173 23.02 7.80 -7.57
N ALA A 174 24.27 7.70 -7.09
CA ALA A 174 24.85 6.48 -6.54
C ALA A 174 24.90 6.55 -5.00
N ASN A 175 24.62 5.43 -4.34
CA ASN A 175 24.65 5.23 -2.89
C ASN A 175 23.99 6.34 -2.07
N LEU A 176 22.67 6.22 -1.91
CA LEU A 176 21.89 7.05 -1.00
C LEU A 176 21.48 6.18 0.19
N SER A 177 22.05 6.46 1.35
CA SER A 177 21.45 6.05 2.61
C SER A 177 20.37 7.06 2.95
N SER A 178 19.12 6.60 2.98
CA SER A 178 18.01 7.42 3.42
C SER A 178 17.32 6.82 4.63
N HIS A 179 17.08 7.65 5.64
CA HIS A 179 16.44 7.25 6.87
C HIS A 179 14.96 7.65 6.87
N PHE A 180 14.11 6.71 7.28
CA PHE A 180 12.68 6.92 7.41
C PHE A 180 12.29 6.83 8.88
N GLU A 181 11.79 7.93 9.45
CA GLU A 181 11.23 7.91 10.80
C GLU A 181 9.72 7.62 10.70
N VAL A 182 9.33 6.47 11.22
CA VAL A 182 7.94 6.03 11.13
C VAL A 182 7.33 6.08 12.51
N THR A 183 6.32 6.94 12.69
CA THR A 183 5.53 6.99 13.92
C THR A 183 4.13 6.40 13.64
N MET A 184 3.87 5.22 14.21
CA MET A 184 2.57 4.56 14.10
C MET A 184 1.90 4.53 15.47
N ASN A 185 0.60 4.83 15.50
CA ASN A 185 -0.18 4.64 16.71
C ASN A 185 -0.48 3.15 16.91
N HIS A 186 -0.25 2.65 18.13
CA HIS A 186 -0.69 1.32 18.54
C HIS A 186 -2.20 1.30 18.71
N ARG A 187 -2.86 0.25 18.21
CA ARG A 187 -4.24 -0.07 18.61
C ARG A 187 -4.19 -0.78 19.96
N GLN A 188 -4.75 -0.13 20.99
CA GLN A 188 -5.07 -0.77 22.28
C GLN A 188 -6.31 -1.64 22.14
#